data_AF-F3FYA9-F1
#
_entry.id   AF-F3FYA9-F1
#
_cell.length_a   1.000
_cell.length_b   1.000
_cell.length_c   1.000
_cell.angle_alpha   90.00
_cell.angle_beta   90.00
_cell.angle_gamma   90.00
#
_symmetry.space_group_name_H-M   'P 1'
#
loop_
_entity.id
_entity.type
_entity.pdbx_description
1 polymer ?
#
loop_
_entity_poly.entity_id
_entity_poly.type
_entity_poly.pdbx_seq_one_letter_code
_entity_poly.pdbx_strand_id
1 'polypeptide(L)' 'PTAEAFARRQYEAPEGLVETRLAKLWVELLGVERVGRHDQFFELGGHSMLAVKL' A
#
# COMPACT_ATOMS: atom_id res chain seq x y z
N PRO A 1 19.42 3.00 -4.33
CA PRO A 1 18.39 3.13 -3.27
C PRO A 1 17.82 1.74 -2.96
N THR A 2 18.20 1.17 -1.82
CA THR A 2 17.91 -0.22 -1.43
C THR A 2 16.44 -0.40 -1.08
N ALA A 3 15.88 -1.56 -1.45
CA ALA A 3 14.52 -1.99 -1.13
C ALA A 3 14.20 -1.99 0.39
N GLU A 4 15.23 -1.88 1.22
CA GLU A 4 15.18 -1.82 2.69
C GLU A 4 14.60 -0.50 3.23
N ALA A 5 14.60 0.59 2.45
CA ALA A 5 13.99 1.86 2.86
C ALA A 5 12.45 1.76 2.95
N PHE A 6 11.84 0.83 2.21
CA PHE A 6 10.39 0.63 2.18
C PHE A 6 9.86 -0.20 3.37
N ALA A 7 10.74 -0.81 4.17
CA ALA A 7 10.37 -1.78 5.21
C ALA A 7 10.40 -1.23 6.65
N ARG A 8 10.44 0.11 6.84
CA ARG A 8 10.64 0.70 8.18
C ARG A 8 9.42 1.29 8.86
N ARG A 9 8.24 1.30 8.24
CA ARG A 9 7.01 1.59 8.98
C ARG A 9 6.52 0.31 9.62
N GLN A 10 6.33 0.35 10.95
CA GLN A 10 5.69 -0.75 11.65
C GLN A 10 4.29 -0.92 11.07
N TYR A 11 3.97 -2.13 10.66
CA TYR A 11 2.65 -2.45 10.17
C TYR A 11 1.62 -2.10 11.25
N GLU A 12 0.65 -1.27 10.88
CA GLU A 12 -0.53 -0.99 11.69
C GLU A 12 -1.77 -1.36 10.89
N ALA A 13 -2.64 -2.17 11.49
CA ALA A 13 -3.81 -2.68 10.82
C ALA A 13 -4.76 -1.54 10.42
N PRO A 14 -5.40 -1.61 9.23
CA PRO A 14 -6.48 -0.70 8.88
C PRO A 14 -7.61 -0.74 9.91
N GLU A 15 -8.11 0.42 10.31
CA GLU A 15 -9.20 0.55 11.29
C GLU A 15 -10.52 0.98 10.62
N GLY A 16 -11.59 0.30 11.02
CA GLY A 16 -12.92 0.57 10.48
C GLY A 16 -13.10 0.13 9.03
N LEU A 17 -14.30 0.40 8.51
CA LEU A 17 -14.73 -0.13 7.21
C LEU A 17 -14.00 0.51 6.03
N VAL A 18 -13.71 1.81 6.13
CA VAL A 18 -13.10 2.59 5.05
C VAL A 18 -11.65 2.17 4.84
N GLU A 19 -10.82 2.21 5.89
CA GLU A 19 -9.40 1.84 5.78
C GLU A 19 -9.27 0.37 5.36
N THR A 20 -10.08 -0.53 5.92
CA THR A 20 -10.06 -1.96 5.54
C THR A 20 -10.38 -2.16 4.06
N ARG A 21 -11.37 -1.44 3.52
CA ARG A 21 -11.73 -1.54 2.11
C ARG A 21 -10.62 -0.97 1.22
N LEU A 22 -10.02 0.16 1.61
CA LEU A 22 -8.93 0.78 0.88
C LEU A 22 -7.70 -0.13 0.84
N ALA A 23 -7.31 -0.72 1.98
CA ALA A 23 -6.17 -1.63 2.07
C ALA A 23 -6.35 -2.87 1.18
N LYS A 24 -7.56 -3.44 1.10
CA LYS A 24 -7.86 -4.55 0.17
C LYS A 24 -7.68 -4.16 -1.29
N LEU A 25 -8.21 -3.00 -1.69
CA LEU A 25 -8.03 -2.49 -3.05
C LEU A 25 -6.55 -2.28 -3.39
N TRP A 26 -5.77 -1.79 -2.43
CA TRP A 26 -4.33 -1.58 -2.64
C TRP A 26 -3.55 -2.89 -2.70
N VAL A 27 -3.90 -3.89 -1.88
CA VAL A 27 -3.36 -5.25 -1.97
C VAL A 27 -3.57 -5.82 -3.38
N GLU A 28 -4.80 -5.73 -3.90
CA GLU A 28 -5.14 -6.22 -5.23
C GLU A 28 -4.44 -5.44 -6.34
N LEU A 29 -4.36 -4.12 -6.20
CA LEU A 29 -3.77 -3.23 -7.23
C LEU A 29 -2.24 -3.33 -7.29
N LEU A 30 -1.59 -3.49 -6.15
CA LEU A 30 -0.13 -3.50 -6.03
C LEU A 30 0.45 -4.93 -5.99
N GLY A 31 -0.37 -5.95 -5.77
CA GLY A 31 0.07 -7.34 -5.67
C GLY A 31 0.89 -7.64 -4.41
N VAL A 32 0.66 -6.89 -3.33
CA VAL A 32 1.38 -7.05 -2.04
C VAL A 32 0.57 -7.88 -1.06
N GLU A 33 1.23 -8.57 -0.13
CA GLU A 33 0.55 -9.46 0.84
C GLU A 33 -0.39 -8.69 1.79
N ARG A 34 0.02 -7.48 2.21
CA ARG A 34 -0.74 -6.64 3.15
C ARG A 34 -0.38 -5.17 3.00
N VAL A 35 -1.34 -4.32 3.35
CA VAL A 35 -1.21 -2.85 3.41
C VAL A 35 -1.69 -2.40 4.79
N GLY A 36 -0.81 -1.74 5.53
CA GLY A 36 -1.11 -1.06 6.78
C GLY A 36 -1.70 0.34 6.54
N ARG A 37 -2.37 0.88 7.56
CA ARG A 37 -3.04 2.20 7.45
C ARG A 37 -2.09 3.38 7.22
N HIS A 38 -0.82 3.21 7.59
CA HIS A 38 0.24 4.21 7.44
C HIS A 38 1.18 3.92 6.26
N ASP A 39 0.89 2.88 5.49
CA ASP A 39 1.62 2.57 4.28
C ASP A 39 1.24 3.59 3.20
N GLN A 40 2.25 4.07 2.46
CA GLN A 40 2.03 4.98 1.36
C GLN A 40 2.01 4.23 0.05
N PHE A 41 0.97 4.45 -0.76
CA PHE A 41 0.78 3.85 -2.08
C PHE A 41 2.02 3.95 -2.98
N PHE A 42 2.65 5.12 -3.01
CA PHE A 42 3.85 5.37 -3.82
C PHE A 42 5.05 4.60 -3.30
N GLU A 43 5.20 4.48 -1.98
CA GLU A 43 6.27 3.71 -1.35
C GLU A 43 6.12 2.21 -1.62
N LEU A 44 4.88 1.70 -1.71
CA LEU A 44 4.59 0.30 -2.02
C LEU A 44 4.83 -0.11 -3.48
N GLY A 45 5.43 0.76 -4.31
CA GLY A 45 5.70 0.47 -5.72
C GLY A 45 4.68 1.09 -6.68
N GLY A 46 3.80 1.98 -6.21
CA GLY A 46 2.83 2.74 -7.02
C GLY A 46 3.44 3.81 -7.93
N HIS A 47 4.65 3.61 -8.45
CA HIS A 47 5.31 4.58 -9.33
C HIS A 47 4.71 4.51 -10.75
N SER A 48 3.83 5.48 -11.02
CA SER A 48 3.50 6.13 -12.30
C SER A 48 3.02 5.33 -13.52
N MET A 49 2.90 4.00 -13.50
CA MET A 49 2.21 3.28 -14.60
C MET A 49 0.86 2.64 -14.21
N LEU A 50 0.57 2.46 -12.93
CA LEU A 50 -0.73 1.94 -12.48
C LEU A 50 -1.79 3.04 -12.24
N ALA A 51 -1.39 4.31 -12.16
CA ALA A 51 -2.30 5.43 -11.95
C ALA A 51 -3.10 5.84 -13.21
N VAL A 52 -2.81 5.25 -14.38
CA VAL A 52 -3.46 5.56 -15.67
C VAL A 52 -4.40 4.43 -16.11
N LYS A 53 -5.05 3.75 -15.16
CA LYS A 53 -6.24 2.93 -15.43
C LYS A 53 -7.45 3.57 -14.78
N LEU A 54 -7.86 4.71 -15.33
CA LEU A 54 -9.17 5.33 -15.16
C LEU A 54 -9.71 5.63 -16.55
#